data_AF-A0A392U6K7-F1
#
_entry.id   AF-A0A392U6K7-F1
#
_cell.length_a   1.000
_cell.length_b   1.000
_cell.length_c   1.000
_cell.angle_alpha   90.00
_cell.angle_beta   90.00
_cell.angle_gamma   90.00
#
_symmetry.space_group_name_H-M   'P 1'
#
loop_
_entity.id
_entity.type
_entity.pdbx_description
1 polymer ?
#
loop_
_entity_poly.entity_id
_entity_poly.type
_entity_poly.pdbx_seq_one_letter_code
_entity_poly.pdbx_strand_id
1 'polypeptide(L)' 'MDKEGGYVSRPPLLDGSNYDYWKSRMVAFLKSIDSRTWKAVLKGWEHPRIKDANGADT' A
#
# COMPACT_ATOMS: atom_id res chain seq x y z
N MET A 1 25.37 12.38 1.55
CA MET A 1 24.59 11.87 2.70
C MET A 1 23.15 12.26 2.46
N ASP A 2 22.52 11.52 1.55
CA ASP A 2 21.15 11.76 1.14
C ASP A 2 20.25 11.48 2.33
N LYS A 3 19.53 12.53 2.76
CA LYS A 3 18.55 12.46 3.84
C LYS A 3 17.59 11.32 3.54
N GLU A 4 17.73 10.25 4.30
CA GLU A 4 16.77 9.16 4.34
C GLU A 4 15.40 9.78 4.61
N GLY A 5 14.56 9.80 3.58
CA GLY A 5 13.17 10.23 3.72
C GLY A 5 12.55 9.46 4.89
N GLY A 6 11.82 10.18 5.75
CA GLY A 6 11.34 9.66 7.03
C GLY A 6 10.65 8.30 6.91
N TYR A 7 10.63 7.55 8.01
CA TYR A 7 10.24 6.14 8.18
C TYR A 7 8.98 5.62 7.44
N VAL A 8 8.19 6.52 6.85
CA VAL A 8 6.93 6.30 6.11
C VAL A 8 7.06 6.48 4.59
N SER A 9 8.20 6.94 4.06
CA SER A 9 8.38 7.14 2.62
C SER A 9 9.06 5.97 1.90
N ARG A 10 9.61 5.00 2.64
CA ARG A 10 10.28 3.81 2.09
C ARG A 10 9.65 2.53 2.65
N PRO A 11 9.39 1.52 1.81
CA PRO A 11 8.84 0.25 2.28
C PRO A 11 9.85 -0.48 3.18
N PRO A 12 9.41 -1.08 4.31
CA PRO A 12 10.30 -1.84 5.19
C PRO A 12 10.69 -3.18 4.54
N LEU A 13 11.97 -3.56 4.69
CA LEU A 13 12.48 -4.86 4.23
C LEU A 13 12.02 -5.98 5.16
N LEU A 14 11.54 -7.10 4.60
CA LEU A 14 11.23 -8.31 5.34
C LEU A 14 12.49 -9.18 5.41
N ASP A 15 13.13 -9.23 6.59
CA ASP A 15 14.37 -9.99 6.83
C ASP A 15 14.17 -11.24 7.70
N GLY A 16 12.94 -11.45 8.21
CA GLY A 16 12.57 -12.59 9.05
C GLY A 16 12.90 -12.44 10.54
N SER A 17 13.49 -11.33 10.98
CA SER A 17 13.89 -11.12 12.38
C SER A 17 12.73 -10.77 13.31
N ASN A 18 11.80 -9.91 12.84
CA ASN A 18 10.63 -9.51 13.60
C ASN A 18 9.45 -9.19 12.67
N TYR A 19 8.62 -10.21 12.42
CA TYR A 19 7.48 -10.10 11.53
C TYR A 19 6.42 -9.12 12.04
N ASP A 20 6.12 -9.09 13.34
CA ASP A 20 5.09 -8.20 13.90
C ASP A 20 5.47 -6.72 13.79
N TYR A 21 6.74 -6.42 14.03
CA TYR A 21 7.28 -5.08 13.84
C TYR A 21 7.28 -4.68 12.36
N TRP A 22 7.76 -5.58 11.48
CA TRP A 22 7.72 -5.37 10.03
C TRP A 22 6.29 -5.13 9.54
N LYS A 23 5.34 -5.95 9.98
CA LYS A 23 3.93 -5.86 9.61
C LYS A 23 3.34 -4.53 10.03
N SER A 24 3.60 -4.08 11.26
CA SER A 24 3.14 -2.77 11.75
C SER A 24 3.67 -1.61 10.91
N ARG A 25 4.96 -1.66 10.52
CA ARG A 25 5.59 -0.67 9.64
C ARG A 25 5.03 -0.70 8.22
N MET A 26 4.80 -1.89 7.65
CA MET A 26 4.25 -2.04 6.30
C MET A 26 2.81 -1.52 6.23
N VAL A 27 1.99 -1.79 7.25
CA VAL A 27 0.64 -1.23 7.36
C VAL A 27 0.66 0.30 7.40
N ALA A 28 1.57 0.89 8.18
CA ALA A 28 1.72 2.34 8.26
C ALA A 28 2.16 2.95 6.91
N PHE A 29 3.13 2.34 6.24
CA PHE A 29 3.62 2.74 4.92
C PHE A 29 2.51 2.71 3.85
N LEU A 30 1.72 1.62 3.79
CA LEU A 30 0.63 1.52 2.81
C LEU A 30 -0.47 2.55 3.08
N LYS A 31 -0.78 2.83 4.35
CA LYS A 31 -1.75 3.86 4.74
C LYS A 31 -1.27 5.28 4.45
N SER A 32 0.04 5.55 4.48
CA SER A 32 0.59 6.87 4.15
C SER A 32 0.61 7.15 2.64
N ILE A 33 0.60 6.12 1.78
CA ILE A 33 0.45 6.29 0.34
C ILE A 33 -0.98 6.73 0.01
N ASP A 34 -1.96 5.90 0.35
CA ASP A 34 -3.39 6.20 0.25
C ASP A 34 -4.21 5.16 1.01
N SER A 35 -5.35 5.59 1.55
CA SER A 35 -6.27 4.71 2.28
C SER A 35 -6.86 3.60 1.40
N ARG A 36 -6.97 3.79 0.07
CA ARG A 36 -7.44 2.76 -0.87
C ARG A 36 -6.37 1.71 -1.14
N THR A 37 -5.09 2.08 -1.06
CA THR A 37 -3.96 1.14 -1.20
C THR A 37 -4.03 0.04 -0.14
N TRP A 38 -4.19 0.40 1.14
CA TRP A 38 -4.35 -0.60 2.21
C TRP A 38 -5.62 -1.45 2.05
N LYS A 39 -6.74 -0.82 1.62
CA LYS A 39 -7.99 -1.56 1.35
C LYS A 39 -7.83 -2.57 0.22
N ALA A 40 -7.08 -2.25 -0.83
CA ALA A 40 -6.80 -3.15 -1.94
C ALA A 40 -5.97 -4.37 -1.49
N VAL A 41 -5.03 -4.19 -0.56
CA VAL A 41 -4.30 -5.32 0.04
C VAL A 41 -5.22 -6.23 0.85
N LEU A 42 -6.17 -5.66 1.61
CA LEU A 42 -7.09 -6.44 2.44
C LEU A 42 -8.20 -7.14 1.64
N LYS A 43 -8.76 -6.49 0.62
CA LYS A 43 -9.93 -6.97 -0.11
C LYS A 43 -9.59 -7.60 -1.46
N GLY A 44 -8.33 -7.55 -1.87
CA GLY A 44 -7.94 -7.78 -3.25
C GLY A 44 -8.04 -6.47 -4.06
N TRP A 45 -7.08 -6.27 -4.95
CA TRP A 45 -7.12 -5.16 -5.89
C TRP A 45 -7.91 -5.59 -7.13
N GLU A 46 -8.92 -4.80 -7.50
CA GLU A 46 -9.60 -4.94 -8.78
C GLU A 46 -9.01 -3.94 -9.77
N HIS A 47 -8.70 -4.43 -10.97
CA HIS A 47 -8.19 -3.58 -12.04
C HIS A 47 -9.24 -2.51 -12.37
N PRO A 48 -8.89 -1.22 -12.41
CA PRO A 48 -9.81 -0.18 -12.85
C PRO A 48 -10.29 -0.51 -14.26
N ARG A 49 -11.60 -0.67 -14.42
CA ARG A 49 -12.22 -0.77 -15.74
C ARG A 49 -12.69 0.61 -16.14
N ILE A 50 -12.49 0.95 -17.40
CA ILE A 50 -13.09 2.16 -17.96
C ILE A 50 -14.59 1.91 -17.89
N LYS A 51 -15.31 2.83 -17.24
CA LYS A 51 -16.77 2.80 -17.28
C LYS A 51 -17.20 3.63 -18.47
N ASP A 52 -18.13 3.08 -19.26
CA ASP A 52 -18.81 3.89 -20.27
C ASP A 52 -19.69 4.96 -19.59
N ALA A 53 -20.28 5.86 -20.40
CA ALA A 53 -21.17 6.91 -19.90
C ALA A 53 -22.40 6.36 -19.15
N ASN A 54 -22.71 5.06 -19.31
CA ASN A 54 -23.82 4.37 -18.66
C ASN A 54 -23.39 3.60 -17.39
N GLY A 55 -22.10 3.66 -17.03
CA GLY A 55 -21.55 3.01 -15.84
C GLY A 55 -21.25 1.52 -16.00
N ALA A 56 -21.34 0.97 -17.22
CA ALA A 56 -20.99 -0.41 -17.52
C ALA A 56 -19.48 -0.56 -17.69
N ASP A 57 -18.95 -1.69 -17.21
CA ASP A 57 -17.55 -2.06 -17.39
C ASP A 57 -17.31 -2.37 -18.88
N THR A 58 -16.43 -1.60 -19.54
CA THR A 58 -15.94 -1.90 -20.90
C THR A 58 -14.61 -2.62 -20.87
#